data_AF-A0A0A1TZS9-F1
#
_entry.id   AF-A0A0A1TZS9-F1
#
_cell.length_a   1.000
_cell.length_b   1.000
_cell.length_c   1.000
_cell.angle_alpha   90.00
_cell.angle_beta   90.00
_cell.angle_gamma   90.00
#
_symmetry.space_group_name_H-M   'P 1'
#
loop_
_entity.id
_entity.type
_entity.pdbx_description
1 polymer ?
#
loop_
_entity_poly.entity_id
_entity_poly.type
_entity_poly.pdbx_seq_one_letter_code
_entity_poly.pdbx_strand_id
1 'polypeptide(L)'
;KNYEYPFTTSRTFPSLAEELCQEIAVANNTKKKYTFTFNPTDAVSHRTSIRFVPQSGTLSPGVGINVKVYCTFLCTSHTKDIVDVFAKTEKRGDEGVHAAINIICTTNVSSRIDYEELEKFNTIGDGAYGVVYIGKYRGSVVAIKESKLFSDGDDDESFVKEVDLMDKMRCPYIINFIGASVTPNHFSIATEYAKYGSLKSVYIDPKFTTLLGIKILLDVSKGMDFLHESNIIHRDIKPDNILIVSLNNDENVNAKISDFGNSRALTENSIKDSMTKALGTP
;
A
#
# COMPACT_ATOMS: atom_id res chain seq x y z
N LYS A 1 -34.08 14.39 2.25
CA LYS A 1 -33.37 15.07 1.14
C LYS A 1 -31.99 14.46 1.08
N ASN A 2 -31.69 13.70 0.03
CA ASN A 2 -30.32 13.23 -0.21
C ASN A 2 -29.49 14.47 -0.54
N TYR A 3 -28.63 14.89 0.37
CA TYR A 3 -27.63 15.89 0.05
C TYR A 3 -26.52 15.15 -0.70
N GLU A 4 -26.66 15.06 -2.02
CA GLU A 4 -25.51 14.82 -2.88
C GLU A 4 -24.69 16.10 -2.83
N TYR A 5 -23.60 16.09 -2.07
CA TYR A 5 -22.52 17.02 -2.31
C TYR A 5 -21.67 16.42 -3.43
N PRO A 6 -21.78 16.92 -4.68
CA PRO A 6 -20.78 16.62 -5.68
C PRO A 6 -19.47 17.22 -5.16
N PHE A 7 -18.56 16.36 -4.73
CA PHE A 7 -17.18 16.73 -4.48
C PHE A 7 -16.55 17.07 -5.83
N THR A 8 -16.76 18.29 -6.29
CA THR A 8 -15.88 18.94 -7.27
C THR A 8 -14.97 19.86 -6.49
N THR A 9 -14.03 19.27 -5.75
CA THR A 9 -12.89 20.03 -5.24
C THR A 9 -11.91 20.23 -6.38
N SER A 10 -11.38 21.45 -6.50
CA SER A 10 -10.09 21.69 -7.15
C SER A 10 -9.15 20.55 -6.78
N ARG A 11 -8.53 19.89 -7.76
CA ARG A 11 -7.69 18.70 -7.62
C ARG A 11 -6.58 18.88 -6.57
N THR A 12 -6.92 18.80 -5.30
CA THR A 12 -6.01 18.69 -4.18
C THR A 12 -5.93 17.21 -3.92
N PHE A 13 -4.83 16.65 -4.36
CA PHE A 13 -4.55 15.26 -4.20
C PHE A 13 -3.70 15.11 -2.91
N PRO A 14 -4.30 14.71 -1.76
CA PRO A 14 -3.64 14.72 -0.46
C PRO A 14 -2.49 13.69 -0.42
N SER A 15 -1.39 14.01 0.28
CA SER A 15 -0.37 12.97 0.47
C SER A 15 -0.88 11.89 1.43
N LEU A 16 -0.45 10.65 1.25
CA LEU A 16 -0.89 9.52 2.08
C LEU A 16 -0.61 9.80 3.56
N ALA A 17 -1.53 9.42 4.44
CA ALA A 17 -1.51 9.75 5.87
C ALA A 17 -1.64 11.24 6.24
N GLU A 18 -1.84 12.16 5.27
CA GLU A 18 -2.37 13.49 5.59
C GLU A 18 -3.86 13.43 5.86
N GLU A 19 -4.27 14.18 6.89
CA GLU A 19 -5.66 14.30 7.26
C GLU A 19 -6.34 15.40 6.42
N LEU A 20 -7.23 15.00 5.52
CA LEU A 20 -8.08 15.92 4.77
C LEU A 20 -9.13 16.49 5.72
N CYS A 21 -9.25 17.82 5.81
CA CYS A 21 -10.27 18.48 6.62
C CYS A 21 -11.21 19.31 5.73
N GLN A 22 -12.52 19.09 5.88
CA GLN A 22 -13.56 19.89 5.24
C GLN A 22 -14.60 20.33 6.27
N GLU A 23 -15.21 21.50 6.07
CA GLU A 23 -16.26 22.01 6.94
C GLU A 23 -17.63 21.85 6.26
N ILE A 24 -18.61 21.30 7.00
CA ILE A 24 -20.02 21.17 6.59
C ILE A 24 -20.91 21.95 7.54
N ALA A 25 -22.00 22.51 7.03
CA ALA A 25 -23.00 23.18 7.85
C ALA A 25 -24.15 22.23 8.19
N VAL A 26 -24.45 22.09 9.48
CA VAL A 26 -25.60 21.33 9.99
C VAL A 26 -26.56 22.28 10.68
N ALA A 27 -27.79 22.36 10.19
CA ALA A 27 -28.78 23.32 10.66
C ALA A 27 -30.10 22.65 11.06
N ASN A 28 -30.67 23.12 12.16
CA ASN A 28 -31.99 22.72 12.62
C ASN A 28 -33.06 23.70 12.12
N ASN A 29 -33.66 23.38 10.99
CA ASN A 29 -34.75 24.18 10.39
C ASN A 29 -36.14 23.83 10.93
N THR A 30 -36.21 23.13 12.07
CA THR A 30 -37.47 22.73 12.69
C THR A 30 -37.81 23.63 13.88
N LYS A 31 -39.00 23.47 14.45
CA LYS A 31 -39.44 24.15 15.67
C LYS A 31 -39.04 23.43 16.97
N LYS A 32 -38.39 22.26 16.87
CA LYS A 32 -38.01 21.42 18.03
C LYS A 32 -36.51 21.47 18.22
N LYS A 33 -36.05 21.31 19.46
CA LYS A 33 -34.63 21.15 19.80
C LYS A 33 -34.21 19.69 19.56
N TYR A 34 -33.06 19.48 18.93
CA TYR A 34 -32.52 18.15 18.62
C TYR A 34 -31.10 18.01 19.15
N THR A 35 -30.75 16.81 19.62
CA THR A 35 -29.37 16.37 19.80
C THR A 35 -29.03 15.44 18.64
N PHE A 36 -27.90 15.67 17.98
CA PHE A 36 -27.40 14.87 16.86
C PHE A 36 -26.11 14.14 17.24
N THR A 37 -25.85 13.01 16.59
CA THR A 37 -24.61 12.23 16.68
C THR A 37 -24.25 11.68 15.30
N PHE A 38 -23.00 11.85 14.89
CA PHE A 38 -22.42 11.18 13.71
C PHE A 38 -21.90 9.79 14.08
N ASN A 39 -22.25 8.79 13.27
CA ASN A 39 -21.83 7.39 13.43
C ASN A 39 -20.91 6.98 12.26
N PRO A 40 -19.61 7.31 12.30
CA PRO A 40 -18.69 7.02 11.20
C PRO A 40 -18.27 5.54 11.12
N THR A 41 -18.65 4.70 12.08
CA THR A 41 -18.14 3.33 12.22
C THR A 41 -18.36 2.49 10.97
N ASP A 42 -19.48 2.68 10.27
CA ASP A 42 -19.80 1.96 9.03
C ASP A 42 -18.98 2.43 7.82
N ALA A 43 -18.30 3.57 7.94
CA ALA A 43 -17.43 4.17 6.92
C ALA A 43 -15.93 4.00 7.23
N VAL A 44 -15.58 3.36 8.37
CA VAL A 44 -14.19 3.04 8.70
C VAL A 44 -13.83 1.70 8.08
N SER A 45 -12.70 1.66 7.37
CA SER A 45 -12.12 0.44 6.80
C SER A 45 -10.63 0.37 7.11
N HIS A 46 -9.93 -0.68 6.67
CA HIS A 46 -8.46 -0.74 6.72
C HIS A 46 -7.80 0.37 5.89
N ARG A 47 -8.53 1.00 4.96
CA ARG A 47 -8.02 2.03 4.04
C ARG A 47 -8.23 3.45 4.54
N THR A 48 -9.33 3.68 5.25
CA THR A 48 -9.84 5.03 5.52
C THR A 48 -10.33 5.16 6.96
N SER A 49 -9.96 6.26 7.61
CA SER A 49 -10.56 6.71 8.86
C SER A 49 -11.33 8.00 8.63
N ILE A 50 -12.55 8.09 9.19
CA ILE A 50 -13.41 9.27 9.11
C ILE A 50 -13.81 9.69 10.52
N ARG A 51 -13.69 10.98 10.82
CA ARG A 51 -14.13 11.53 12.11
C ARG A 51 -14.74 12.92 11.95
N PHE A 52 -15.62 13.27 12.88
CA PHE A 52 -16.37 14.53 12.89
C PHE A 52 -16.04 15.35 14.14
N VAL A 53 -15.91 16.67 13.99
CA VAL A 53 -15.68 17.60 15.11
C VAL A 53 -16.64 18.79 15.00
N PRO A 54 -17.63 18.94 15.90
CA PRO A 54 -17.97 17.99 16.97
C PRO A 54 -18.65 16.72 16.42
N GLN A 55 -18.42 15.57 17.05
CA GLN A 55 -19.09 14.30 16.68
C GLN A 55 -20.56 14.29 17.11
N SER A 56 -20.91 15.01 18.16
CA SER A 56 -22.28 15.15 18.64
C SER A 56 -22.51 16.54 19.21
N GLY A 57 -23.77 16.95 19.26
CA GLY A 57 -24.12 18.26 19.76
C GLY A 57 -25.62 18.50 19.78
N THR A 58 -26.00 19.70 20.18
CA THR A 58 -27.40 20.08 20.34
C THR A 58 -27.70 21.33 19.53
N LEU A 59 -28.80 21.29 18.77
CA LEU A 59 -29.24 22.37 17.90
C LEU A 59 -30.63 22.85 18.32
N SER A 60 -30.70 24.11 18.74
CA SER A 60 -31.96 24.82 18.96
C SER A 60 -32.64 25.16 17.62
N PRO A 61 -33.97 25.41 17.62
CA PRO A 61 -34.69 25.86 16.42
C PRO A 61 -34.02 27.06 15.74
N GLY A 62 -33.80 26.97 14.43
CA GLY A 62 -33.19 28.03 13.62
C GLY A 62 -31.67 28.19 13.77
N VAL A 63 -31.00 27.32 14.55
CA VAL A 63 -29.55 27.36 14.75
C VAL A 63 -28.86 26.37 13.80
N GLY A 64 -27.75 26.82 13.21
CA GLY A 64 -26.80 25.97 12.52
C GLY A 64 -25.43 26.04 13.16
N ILE A 65 -24.66 24.97 12.99
CA ILE A 65 -23.25 24.90 13.38
C ILE A 65 -22.44 24.42 12.19
N ASN A 66 -21.16 24.73 12.23
CA ASN A 66 -20.20 24.09 11.36
C ASN A 66 -19.63 22.85 12.05
N VAL A 67 -19.48 21.78 11.28
CA VAL A 67 -18.85 20.53 11.68
C VAL A 67 -17.68 20.28 10.74
N LYS A 68 -16.50 20.01 11.30
CA LYS A 68 -15.34 19.58 10.53
C LYS A 68 -15.39 18.07 10.33
N VAL A 69 -15.26 17.64 9.09
CA VAL A 69 -15.10 16.25 8.66
C VAL A 69 -13.63 16.04 8.35
N TYR A 70 -13.04 15.06 9.00
CA TYR A 70 -11.66 14.67 8.78
C TYR A 70 -11.62 13.28 8.15
N CYS A 71 -10.86 13.13 7.08
CA CYS A 71 -10.66 11.87 6.37
C CYS A 71 -9.16 11.59 6.24
N THR A 72 -8.72 10.40 6.65
CA THR A 72 -7.33 9.94 6.50
C THR A 72 -7.30 8.69 5.63
N PHE A 73 -6.43 8.67 4.62
CA PHE A 73 -6.26 7.53 3.71
C PHE A 73 -4.88 6.91 3.88
N LEU A 74 -4.83 5.58 3.98
CA LEU A 74 -3.59 4.81 4.14
C LEU A 74 -3.04 4.27 2.81
N CYS A 75 -3.87 4.21 1.76
CA CYS A 75 -3.48 3.75 0.43
C CYS A 75 -4.21 4.54 -0.67
N THR A 76 -3.82 4.29 -1.92
CA THR A 76 -4.52 4.78 -3.10
C THR A 76 -5.93 4.21 -3.10
N SER A 77 -6.91 5.05 -2.82
CA SER A 77 -8.31 4.65 -2.70
C SER A 77 -9.26 5.63 -3.37
N HIS A 78 -10.41 5.07 -3.76
CA HIS A 78 -11.64 5.79 -4.03
C HIS A 78 -12.69 5.28 -3.04
N THR A 79 -13.35 6.18 -2.31
CA THR A 79 -14.42 5.80 -1.40
C THR A 79 -15.72 6.53 -1.70
N LYS A 80 -16.81 5.82 -1.46
CA LYS A 80 -18.19 6.30 -1.55
C LYS A 80 -18.95 5.76 -0.35
N ASP A 81 -18.64 6.31 0.81
CA ASP A 81 -19.19 5.86 2.08
C ASP A 81 -20.44 6.66 2.46
N ILE A 82 -21.29 6.04 3.27
CA ILE A 82 -22.48 6.67 3.83
C ILE A 82 -22.33 6.69 5.33
N VAL A 83 -22.32 7.89 5.93
CA VAL A 83 -22.29 8.07 7.37
C VAL A 83 -23.70 8.38 7.87
N ASP A 84 -24.19 7.58 8.81
CA ASP A 84 -25.44 7.82 9.50
C ASP A 84 -25.31 8.97 10.52
N VAL A 85 -26.35 9.80 10.56
CA VAL A 85 -26.52 10.91 11.48
C VAL A 85 -27.82 10.69 12.22
N PHE A 86 -27.71 10.32 13.49
CA PHE A 86 -28.87 10.11 14.34
C PHE A 86 -29.22 11.41 15.07
N ALA A 87 -30.48 11.83 15.00
CA ALA A 87 -30.99 13.01 15.69
C ALA A 87 -32.24 12.70 16.50
N LYS A 88 -32.28 13.10 17.77
CA LYS A 88 -33.44 12.89 18.65
C LYS A 88 -33.79 14.14 19.45
N THR A 89 -35.07 14.27 19.83
CA THR A 89 -35.50 15.29 20.79
C THR A 89 -35.34 14.79 22.22
N GLU A 90 -35.47 15.70 23.19
CA GLU A 90 -35.43 15.37 24.63
C GLU A 90 -36.71 14.66 25.13
N LYS A 91 -37.73 14.46 24.27
CA LYS A 91 -38.99 13.83 24.67
C LYS A 91 -38.81 12.33 24.93
N ARG A 92 -39.37 11.86 26.03
CA ARG A 92 -39.40 10.43 26.40
C ARG A 92 -40.25 9.67 25.37
N GLY A 93 -39.70 8.62 24.77
CA GLY A 93 -40.35 7.83 23.72
C GLY A 93 -40.18 8.38 22.29
N ASP A 94 -39.34 9.38 22.07
CA ASP A 94 -38.94 9.79 20.72
C ASP A 94 -38.00 8.73 20.12
N GLU A 95 -38.44 8.10 19.03
CA GLU A 95 -37.66 7.10 18.28
C GLU A 95 -36.47 7.75 17.53
N GLY A 96 -36.46 9.08 17.41
CA GLY A 96 -35.43 9.81 16.70
C GLY A 96 -35.58 9.72 15.18
N VAL A 97 -34.61 10.30 14.48
CA VAL A 97 -34.59 10.38 13.01
C VAL A 97 -33.17 10.11 12.53
N HIS A 98 -33.07 9.30 11.49
CA HIS A 98 -31.81 9.05 10.79
C HIS A 98 -31.69 9.95 9.55
N ALA A 99 -30.51 10.49 9.32
CA ALA A 99 -30.11 11.15 8.09
C ALA A 99 -28.77 10.57 7.63
N ALA A 100 -28.45 10.73 6.36
CA ALA A 100 -27.23 10.17 5.78
C ALA A 100 -26.38 11.27 5.16
N ILE A 101 -25.05 11.17 5.33
CA ILE A 101 -24.05 11.97 4.65
C ILE A 101 -23.27 11.05 3.72
N ASN A 102 -23.25 11.39 2.43
CA ASN A 102 -22.40 10.71 1.47
C ASN A 102 -21.00 11.33 1.50
N ILE A 103 -19.98 10.52 1.76
CA ILE A 103 -18.58 10.90 1.68
C ILE A 103 -17.99 10.30 0.42
N ILE A 104 -17.57 11.16 -0.51
CA ILE A 104 -16.95 10.73 -1.75
C ILE A 104 -15.56 11.34 -1.78
N CYS A 105 -14.53 10.49 -1.78
CA CYS A 105 -13.15 10.93 -1.81
C CYS A 105 -12.33 10.08 -2.77
N THR A 106 -11.35 10.70 -3.41
CA THR A 106 -10.40 10.04 -4.29
C THR A 106 -9.01 10.59 -4.00
N THR A 107 -8.07 9.70 -3.72
CA THR A 107 -6.65 10.03 -3.50
C THR A 107 -5.88 10.13 -4.83
N ASN A 108 -4.68 10.70 -4.82
CA ASN A 108 -3.72 10.55 -5.92
C ASN A 108 -3.26 9.10 -6.00
N VAL A 109 -2.94 8.70 -7.23
CA VAL A 109 -2.24 7.45 -7.47
C VAL A 109 -0.86 7.50 -6.84
N SER A 110 -0.50 6.44 -6.13
CA SER A 110 0.78 6.26 -5.47
C SER A 110 1.20 4.79 -5.50
N SER A 111 2.40 4.51 -5.00
CA SER A 111 2.90 3.16 -4.76
C SER A 111 2.25 2.47 -3.55
N ARG A 112 1.48 3.18 -2.70
CA ARG A 112 0.64 2.52 -1.69
C ARG A 112 -0.66 2.08 -2.34
N ILE A 113 -0.82 0.79 -2.53
CA ILE A 113 -1.95 0.18 -3.23
C ILE A 113 -2.94 -0.41 -2.23
N ASP A 114 -4.19 -0.52 -2.65
CA ASP A 114 -5.23 -1.17 -1.87
C ASP A 114 -5.07 -2.69 -1.92
N TYR A 115 -5.07 -3.33 -0.76
CA TYR A 115 -5.08 -4.78 -0.62
C TYR A 115 -6.25 -5.44 -1.36
N GLU A 116 -7.43 -4.82 -1.38
CA GLU A 116 -8.62 -5.38 -2.04
C GLU A 116 -8.50 -5.42 -3.57
N GLU A 117 -7.59 -4.62 -4.15
CA GLU A 117 -7.30 -4.65 -5.59
C GLU A 117 -6.31 -5.76 -5.99
N LEU A 118 -5.75 -6.50 -5.01
CA LEU A 118 -4.82 -7.59 -5.25
C LEU A 118 -5.55 -8.92 -5.42
N GLU A 119 -5.70 -9.36 -6.66
CA GLU A 119 -6.26 -10.67 -7.00
C GLU A 119 -5.18 -11.74 -6.90
N LYS A 120 -5.20 -12.55 -5.84
CA LYS A 120 -4.25 -13.66 -5.63
C LYS A 120 -4.75 -14.94 -6.32
N PHE A 121 -3.87 -15.60 -7.08
CA PHE A 121 -4.14 -16.92 -7.68
C PHE A 121 -3.28 -18.00 -7.00
N ASN A 122 -2.33 -18.58 -7.73
CA ASN A 122 -1.55 -19.72 -7.26
C ASN A 122 -0.36 -19.26 -6.43
N THR A 123 -0.02 -20.02 -5.38
CA THR A 123 1.25 -19.86 -4.68
C THR A 123 2.41 -20.29 -5.58
N ILE A 124 3.41 -19.42 -5.73
CA ILE A 124 4.64 -19.66 -6.48
C ILE A 124 5.89 -19.72 -5.58
N GLY A 125 5.76 -19.34 -4.31
CA GLY A 125 6.80 -19.47 -3.31
C GLY A 125 6.22 -19.43 -1.90
N ASP A 126 6.80 -20.20 -1.00
CA ASP A 126 6.43 -20.23 0.42
C ASP A 126 7.72 -20.29 1.24
N GLY A 127 8.04 -19.19 1.94
CA GLY A 127 9.30 -19.02 2.63
C GLY A 127 9.15 -18.44 4.04
N ALA A 128 10.29 -18.19 4.68
CA ALA A 128 10.34 -17.59 6.01
C ALA A 128 9.77 -16.15 6.02
N TYR A 129 9.98 -15.41 4.94
CA TYR A 129 9.62 -13.99 4.82
C TYR A 129 8.18 -13.74 4.34
N GLY A 130 7.43 -14.79 3.99
CA GLY A 130 6.11 -14.61 3.40
C GLY A 130 5.71 -15.72 2.44
N VAL A 131 4.52 -15.57 1.88
CA VAL A 131 4.00 -16.38 0.78
C VAL A 131 3.96 -15.52 -0.47
N VAL A 132 4.46 -16.05 -1.58
CA VAL A 132 4.46 -15.38 -2.88
C VAL A 132 3.40 -16.02 -3.76
N TYR A 133 2.48 -15.21 -4.27
CA TYR A 133 1.44 -15.60 -5.20
C TYR A 133 1.72 -15.03 -6.59
N ILE A 134 1.35 -15.75 -7.64
CA ILE A 134 1.03 -15.11 -8.91
C ILE A 134 -0.38 -14.51 -8.79
N GLY A 135 -0.57 -13.30 -9.31
CA GLY A 135 -1.83 -12.58 -9.18
C GLY A 135 -2.06 -11.56 -10.27
N LYS A 136 -3.10 -10.75 -10.07
CA LYS A 136 -3.37 -9.55 -10.85
C LYS A 136 -3.48 -8.32 -9.95
N TYR A 137 -3.03 -7.20 -10.49
CA TYR A 137 -3.29 -5.87 -9.97
C TYR A 137 -3.76 -5.00 -11.13
N ARG A 138 -5.01 -4.48 -11.03
CA ARG A 138 -5.65 -3.68 -12.10
C ARG A 138 -5.51 -4.32 -13.50
N GLY A 139 -5.71 -5.63 -13.57
CA GLY A 139 -5.63 -6.42 -14.80
C GLY A 139 -4.22 -6.84 -15.24
N SER A 140 -3.16 -6.27 -14.66
CA SER A 140 -1.77 -6.63 -14.97
C SER A 140 -1.32 -7.83 -14.14
N VAL A 141 -0.61 -8.78 -14.75
CA VAL A 141 -0.07 -9.95 -14.04
C VAL A 141 1.11 -9.53 -13.16
N VAL A 142 1.08 -9.93 -11.89
CA VAL A 142 2.06 -9.52 -10.87
C VAL A 142 2.47 -10.70 -9.99
N ALA A 143 3.62 -10.57 -9.33
CA ALA A 143 3.98 -11.39 -8.18
C ALA A 143 3.59 -10.63 -6.90
N ILE A 144 2.89 -11.29 -5.97
CA ILE A 144 2.39 -10.70 -4.73
C ILE A 144 3.04 -11.43 -3.56
N LYS A 145 4.01 -10.80 -2.90
CA LYS A 145 4.63 -11.29 -1.67
C LYS A 145 3.82 -10.78 -0.49
N GLU A 146 3.09 -11.66 0.17
CA GLU A 146 2.33 -11.39 1.39
C GLU A 146 3.17 -11.78 2.62
N SER A 147 3.37 -10.84 3.54
CA SER A 147 4.09 -11.11 4.77
C SER A 147 3.29 -12.05 5.67
N LYS A 148 3.99 -13.00 6.32
CA LYS A 148 3.40 -13.88 7.34
C LYS A 148 3.36 -13.23 8.73
N LEU A 149 3.97 -12.06 8.89
CA LEU A 149 4.12 -11.38 10.16
C LEU A 149 2.82 -10.61 10.42
N PHE A 150 2.02 -11.11 11.35
CA PHE A 150 0.77 -10.52 11.82
C PHE A 150 0.91 -9.96 13.25
N SER A 151 2.13 -9.62 13.70
CA SER A 151 2.40 -9.31 15.12
C SER A 151 3.35 -8.13 15.34
N ASP A 152 2.83 -7.12 16.03
CA ASP A 152 3.45 -6.03 16.78
C ASP A 152 4.73 -5.33 16.26
N GLY A 153 4.56 -4.10 15.76
CA GLY A 153 5.43 -2.94 15.96
C GLY A 153 6.75 -2.89 15.18
N ASP A 154 7.66 -3.83 15.44
CA ASP A 154 9.02 -3.81 14.85
C ASP A 154 9.03 -4.37 13.42
N ASP A 155 8.17 -5.35 13.13
CA ASP A 155 8.06 -5.96 11.80
C ASP A 155 7.45 -4.98 10.78
N ASP A 156 6.54 -4.11 11.22
CA ASP A 156 5.95 -3.03 10.41
C ASP A 156 7.04 -2.06 9.92
N GLU A 157 7.98 -1.67 10.78
CA GLU A 157 9.03 -0.71 10.41
C GLU A 157 10.02 -1.32 9.40
N SER A 158 10.36 -2.60 9.56
CA SER A 158 11.24 -3.31 8.64
C SER A 158 10.62 -3.46 7.24
N PHE A 159 9.32 -3.77 7.18
CA PHE A 159 8.57 -3.87 5.92
C PHE A 159 8.43 -2.51 5.24
N VAL A 160 8.10 -1.45 6.00
CA VAL A 160 8.03 -0.08 5.46
C VAL A 160 9.38 0.34 4.89
N LYS A 161 10.51 0.01 5.54
CA LYS A 161 11.85 0.26 5.01
C LYS A 161 12.12 -0.50 3.72
N GLU A 162 11.70 -1.77 3.59
CA GLU A 162 11.81 -2.54 2.35
C GLU A 162 11.01 -1.87 1.22
N VAL A 163 9.76 -1.47 1.49
CA VAL A 163 8.89 -0.78 0.54
C VAL A 163 9.51 0.55 0.10
N ASP A 164 9.97 1.38 1.03
CA ASP A 164 10.58 2.68 0.76
C ASP A 164 11.88 2.56 -0.06
N LEU A 165 12.62 1.47 0.13
CA LEU A 165 13.81 1.16 -0.67
C LEU A 165 13.42 0.79 -2.10
N MET A 166 12.46 -0.13 -2.24
CA MET A 166 11.97 -0.60 -3.55
C MET A 166 11.33 0.52 -4.37
N ASP A 167 10.61 1.45 -3.73
CA ASP A 167 9.95 2.54 -4.44
C ASP A 167 10.93 3.52 -5.10
N LYS A 168 12.17 3.61 -4.58
CA LYS A 168 13.21 4.49 -5.12
C LYS A 168 14.02 3.86 -6.26
N MET A 169 13.94 2.55 -6.45
CA MET A 169 14.75 1.84 -7.43
C MET A 169 14.04 1.75 -8.78
N ARG A 170 14.68 2.28 -9.82
CA ARG A 170 14.25 2.12 -11.22
C ARG A 170 15.46 1.74 -12.07
N CYS A 171 15.60 0.43 -12.32
CA CYS A 171 16.71 -0.13 -13.07
C CYS A 171 16.22 -1.35 -13.88
N PRO A 172 16.58 -1.50 -15.17
CA PRO A 172 16.19 -2.67 -15.97
C PRO A 172 16.64 -4.01 -15.40
N TYR A 173 17.68 -4.02 -14.56
CA TYR A 173 18.30 -5.21 -13.98
C TYR A 173 17.81 -5.50 -12.54
N ILE A 174 16.82 -4.76 -12.06
CA ILE A 174 16.17 -4.96 -10.77
C ILE A 174 14.69 -5.25 -11.02
N ILE A 175 14.10 -6.16 -10.23
CA ILE A 175 12.69 -6.49 -10.34
C ILE A 175 11.84 -5.23 -10.12
N ASN A 176 10.95 -4.94 -11.07
CA ASN A 176 10.17 -3.73 -11.07
C ASN A 176 9.12 -3.76 -9.96
N PHE A 177 9.28 -2.87 -8.99
CA PHE A 177 8.30 -2.61 -7.95
C PHE A 177 7.07 -1.92 -8.55
N ILE A 178 5.88 -2.44 -8.23
CA ILE A 178 4.60 -1.89 -8.70
C ILE A 178 3.92 -1.11 -7.59
N GLY A 179 3.94 -1.66 -6.37
CA GLY A 179 3.36 -1.02 -5.20
C GLY A 179 3.32 -1.96 -4.01
N ALA A 180 2.88 -1.44 -2.86
CA ALA A 180 2.71 -2.21 -1.64
C ALA A 180 1.42 -1.84 -0.91
N SER A 181 0.75 -2.84 -0.36
CA SER A 181 -0.28 -2.65 0.66
C SER A 181 0.42 -2.51 2.01
N VAL A 182 0.17 -1.38 2.68
CA VAL A 182 0.68 -1.06 4.02
C VAL A 182 -0.50 -0.55 4.84
N THR A 183 -1.44 -1.44 5.15
CA THR A 183 -2.65 -1.14 5.94
C THR A 183 -2.79 -2.16 7.06
N PRO A 184 -3.56 -1.88 8.12
CA PRO A 184 -3.71 -2.80 9.25
C PRO A 184 -4.02 -4.23 8.80
N ASN A 185 -3.22 -5.20 9.25
CA ASN A 185 -3.29 -6.63 8.90
C ASN A 185 -3.06 -6.99 7.41
N HIS A 186 -2.63 -6.05 6.58
CA HIS A 186 -2.44 -6.27 5.14
C HIS A 186 -1.11 -5.69 4.66
N PHE A 187 -0.08 -6.54 4.70
CA PHE A 187 1.29 -6.24 4.27
C PHE A 187 1.66 -7.07 3.06
N SER A 188 1.60 -6.45 1.89
CA SER A 188 1.88 -7.14 0.62
C SER A 188 2.71 -6.26 -0.31
N ILE A 189 3.68 -6.85 -0.99
CA ILE A 189 4.48 -6.20 -2.04
C ILE A 189 4.07 -6.79 -3.39
N ALA A 190 3.72 -5.93 -4.35
CA ALA A 190 3.47 -6.29 -5.73
C ALA A 190 4.66 -5.91 -6.62
N THR A 191 5.17 -6.85 -7.39
CA THR A 191 6.22 -6.64 -8.40
C THR A 191 5.79 -7.18 -9.75
N GLU A 192 6.56 -6.85 -10.80
CA GLU A 192 6.43 -7.59 -12.06
C GLU A 192 6.61 -9.10 -11.84
N TYR A 193 5.92 -9.89 -12.65
CA TYR A 193 6.02 -11.35 -12.61
C TYR A 193 7.09 -11.86 -13.56
N ALA A 194 8.14 -12.48 -13.00
CA ALA A 194 9.18 -13.17 -13.77
C ALA A 194 8.77 -14.62 -14.09
N LYS A 195 8.21 -14.83 -15.28
CA LYS A 195 7.56 -16.09 -15.67
C LYS A 195 8.44 -17.35 -15.66
N TYR A 196 9.75 -17.22 -15.70
CA TYR A 196 10.68 -18.36 -15.67
C TYR A 196 11.15 -18.70 -14.24
N GLY A 197 10.74 -17.92 -13.23
CA GLY A 197 11.16 -18.13 -11.85
C GLY A 197 12.61 -17.72 -11.61
N SER A 198 13.25 -18.35 -10.63
CA SER A 198 14.62 -18.02 -10.21
C SER A 198 15.69 -18.74 -11.03
N LEU A 199 16.90 -18.19 -11.04
CA LEU A 199 18.08 -18.78 -11.67
C LEU A 199 18.35 -20.18 -11.11
N LYS A 200 18.11 -20.42 -9.82
CA LYS A 200 18.22 -21.76 -9.22
C LYS A 200 17.39 -22.81 -9.95
N SER A 201 16.15 -22.47 -10.31
CA SER A 201 15.24 -23.36 -11.04
C SER A 201 15.60 -23.45 -12.52
N VAL A 202 16.02 -22.34 -13.12
CA VAL A 202 16.31 -22.26 -14.56
C VAL A 202 17.66 -22.88 -14.94
N TYR A 203 18.63 -22.93 -14.03
CA TYR A 203 19.97 -23.45 -14.33
C TYR A 203 19.99 -24.91 -14.80
N ILE A 204 18.97 -25.70 -14.41
CA ILE A 204 18.82 -27.09 -14.85
C ILE A 204 17.96 -27.26 -16.12
N ASP A 205 17.43 -26.17 -16.67
CA ASP A 205 16.64 -26.19 -17.90
C ASP A 205 17.55 -26.51 -19.09
N PRO A 206 17.18 -27.44 -20.00
CA PRO A 206 17.96 -27.75 -21.21
C PRO A 206 18.22 -26.55 -22.14
N LYS A 207 17.42 -25.47 -22.04
CA LYS A 207 17.61 -24.22 -22.77
C LYS A 207 18.67 -23.32 -22.13
N PHE A 208 19.14 -23.64 -20.93
CA PHE A 208 20.22 -22.91 -20.30
C PHE A 208 21.54 -23.19 -21.03
N THR A 209 22.04 -22.17 -21.72
CA THR A 209 23.31 -22.25 -22.47
C THR A 209 24.38 -21.44 -21.76
N THR A 210 25.65 -21.74 -22.05
CA THR A 210 26.77 -20.92 -21.56
C THR A 210 26.61 -19.45 -21.94
N LEU A 211 26.12 -19.17 -23.15
CA LEU A 211 25.84 -17.81 -23.59
C LEU A 211 24.80 -17.11 -22.71
N LEU A 212 23.67 -17.78 -22.44
CA LEU A 212 22.64 -17.25 -21.54
C LEU A 212 23.20 -16.99 -20.13
N GLY A 213 24.02 -17.91 -19.60
CA GLY A 213 24.69 -17.74 -18.31
C GLY A 213 25.59 -16.49 -18.25
N ILE A 214 26.37 -16.22 -19.30
CA ILE A 214 27.20 -15.01 -19.40
C ILE A 214 26.32 -13.75 -19.43
N LYS A 215 25.21 -13.77 -20.15
CA LYS A 215 24.27 -12.64 -20.19
C LYS A 215 23.64 -12.38 -18.83
N ILE A 216 23.21 -13.43 -18.13
CA ILE A 216 22.66 -13.33 -16.77
C ILE A 216 23.69 -12.71 -15.81
N LEU A 217 24.95 -13.14 -15.87
CA LEU A 217 26.02 -12.55 -15.04
C LEU A 217 26.24 -11.07 -15.35
N LEU A 218 26.17 -10.68 -16.63
CA LEU A 218 26.27 -9.29 -17.05
C LEU A 218 25.08 -8.45 -16.59
N ASP A 219 23.87 -8.99 -16.63
CA ASP A 219 22.67 -8.32 -16.13
C ASP A 219 22.76 -8.11 -14.61
N VAL A 220 23.15 -9.16 -13.88
CA VAL A 220 23.36 -9.08 -12.42
C VAL A 220 24.47 -8.10 -12.06
N SER A 221 25.57 -8.05 -12.81
CA SER A 221 26.65 -7.09 -12.52
C SER A 221 26.19 -5.64 -12.71
N LYS A 222 25.41 -5.35 -13.76
CA LYS A 222 24.81 -4.03 -13.97
C LYS A 222 23.78 -3.67 -12.91
N GLY A 223 22.99 -4.64 -12.44
CA GLY A 223 22.07 -4.45 -11.33
C GLY A 223 22.80 -4.11 -10.02
N MET A 224 23.89 -4.83 -9.72
CA MET A 224 24.72 -4.56 -8.54
C MET A 224 25.45 -3.23 -8.61
N ASP A 225 25.94 -2.83 -9.79
CA ASP A 225 26.56 -1.53 -10.02
C ASP A 225 25.58 -0.40 -9.68
N PHE A 226 24.36 -0.46 -10.23
CA PHE A 226 23.29 0.48 -9.88
C PHE A 226 22.99 0.54 -8.37
N LEU A 227 22.93 -0.62 -7.70
CA LEU A 227 22.68 -0.67 -6.25
C LEU A 227 23.79 0.04 -5.48
N HIS A 228 25.06 -0.23 -5.83
CA HIS A 228 26.20 0.35 -5.15
C HIS A 228 26.34 1.86 -5.42
N GLU A 229 26.09 2.32 -6.64
CA GLU A 229 26.00 3.75 -6.97
C GLU A 229 24.90 4.46 -6.17
N SER A 230 23.82 3.74 -5.88
CA SER A 230 22.71 4.20 -5.05
C SER A 230 22.97 4.06 -3.54
N ASN A 231 24.18 3.67 -3.12
CA ASN A 231 24.55 3.37 -1.73
C ASN A 231 23.67 2.29 -1.08
N ILE A 232 23.26 1.26 -1.83
CA ILE A 232 22.45 0.15 -1.36
C ILE A 232 23.29 -1.13 -1.35
N ILE A 233 23.32 -1.82 -0.21
CA ILE A 233 23.90 -3.16 -0.12
C ILE A 233 22.77 -4.19 -0.07
N HIS A 234 22.77 -5.15 -1.00
CA HIS A 234 21.74 -6.19 -1.07
C HIS A 234 21.81 -7.23 0.06
N ARG A 235 23.02 -7.64 0.44
CA ARG A 235 23.34 -8.62 1.51
C ARG A 235 22.82 -10.06 1.36
N ASP A 236 22.14 -10.41 0.26
CA ASP A 236 21.59 -11.76 0.06
C ASP A 236 21.56 -12.15 -1.42
N ILE A 237 22.66 -11.90 -2.13
CA ILE A 237 22.80 -12.30 -3.54
C ILE A 237 23.05 -13.80 -3.62
N LYS A 238 22.10 -14.51 -4.23
CA LYS A 238 22.12 -15.96 -4.46
C LYS A 238 21.22 -16.31 -5.65
N PRO A 239 21.36 -17.51 -6.26
CA PRO A 239 20.54 -17.91 -7.41
C PRO A 239 19.03 -17.89 -7.17
N ASP A 240 18.56 -18.07 -5.93
CA ASP A 240 17.14 -17.95 -5.57
C ASP A 240 16.60 -16.51 -5.79
N ASN A 241 17.45 -15.50 -5.61
CA ASN A 241 17.10 -14.08 -5.65
C ASN A 241 17.39 -13.43 -7.01
N ILE A 242 17.86 -14.20 -8.00
CA ILE A 242 18.00 -13.76 -9.39
C ILE A 242 16.82 -14.31 -10.19
N LEU A 243 15.91 -13.45 -10.62
CA LEU A 243 14.73 -13.84 -11.38
C LEU A 243 14.96 -13.74 -12.89
N ILE A 244 14.48 -14.74 -13.63
CA ILE A 244 14.67 -14.85 -15.07
C ILE A 244 13.43 -14.32 -15.79
N VAL A 245 13.64 -13.28 -16.61
CA VAL A 245 12.57 -12.65 -17.41
C VAL A 245 12.56 -13.14 -18.86
N SER A 246 13.69 -13.63 -19.36
CA SER A 246 13.78 -14.25 -20.70
C SER A 246 14.87 -15.31 -20.80
N LEU A 247 14.57 -16.38 -21.53
CA LEU A 247 15.55 -17.39 -21.98
C LEU A 247 16.08 -17.12 -23.39
N ASN A 248 15.57 -16.09 -24.07
CA ASN A 248 15.98 -15.75 -25.42
C ASN A 248 17.30 -14.96 -25.39
N ASN A 249 18.30 -15.42 -26.15
CA ASN A 249 19.60 -14.77 -26.27
C ASN A 249 19.55 -13.44 -27.02
N ASP A 250 18.48 -13.14 -27.75
CA ASP A 250 18.33 -11.87 -28.47
C ASP A 250 17.74 -10.74 -27.60
N GLU A 251 17.24 -11.05 -26.40
CA GLU A 251 16.66 -10.04 -25.50
C GLU A 251 17.74 -9.18 -24.84
N ASN A 252 17.44 -7.91 -24.59
CA ASN A 252 18.40 -6.99 -23.95
C ASN A 252 18.62 -7.29 -22.46
N VAL A 253 17.62 -7.89 -21.81
CA VAL A 253 17.64 -8.26 -20.39
C VAL A 253 17.08 -9.66 -20.23
N ASN A 254 17.85 -10.54 -19.61
CA ASN A 254 17.49 -11.93 -19.32
C ASN A 254 17.21 -12.15 -17.84
N ALA A 255 17.89 -11.41 -16.96
CA ALA A 255 17.76 -11.56 -15.51
C ALA A 255 17.56 -10.23 -14.77
N LYS A 256 16.93 -10.32 -13.61
CA LYS A 256 16.70 -9.20 -12.67
C LYS A 256 16.97 -9.63 -11.24
N ILE A 257 17.60 -8.75 -10.47
CA ILE A 257 17.84 -8.94 -9.03
C ILE A 257 16.53 -8.71 -8.26
N SER A 258 16.26 -9.51 -7.24
CA SER A 258 15.03 -9.48 -6.43
C SER A 258 15.31 -9.76 -4.96
N ASP A 259 14.27 -9.64 -4.13
CA ASP A 259 14.28 -9.87 -2.68
C ASP A 259 15.18 -8.92 -1.87
N PHE A 260 14.61 -7.75 -1.54
CA PHE A 260 15.31 -6.67 -0.86
C PHE A 260 15.05 -6.64 0.66
N GLY A 261 14.40 -7.64 1.24
CA GLY A 261 14.10 -7.69 2.69
C GLY A 261 15.35 -7.68 3.57
N ASN A 262 16.48 -8.19 3.06
CA ASN A 262 17.78 -8.11 3.72
C ASN A 262 18.62 -6.91 3.28
N SER A 263 18.13 -6.01 2.42
CA SER A 263 18.94 -4.89 1.91
C SER A 263 19.09 -3.76 2.92
N ARG A 264 20.09 -2.90 2.72
CA ARG A 264 20.33 -1.72 3.57
C ARG A 264 20.83 -0.55 2.73
N ALA A 265 20.18 0.60 2.88
CA ALA A 265 20.72 1.88 2.41
C ALA A 265 21.82 2.35 3.38
N LEU A 266 22.97 2.71 2.83
CA LEU A 266 24.09 3.29 3.58
C LEU A 266 23.85 4.78 3.78
N THR A 267 23.71 5.19 5.02
CA THR A 267 23.88 6.58 5.49
C THR A 267 25.29 6.78 6.04
N GLU A 268 25.78 8.03 6.07
CA GLU A 268 27.12 8.37 6.61
C GLU A 268 27.38 7.78 8.01
N ASN A 269 26.34 7.70 8.85
CA ASN A 269 26.43 7.08 10.18
C ASN A 269 26.48 5.54 10.13
N SER A 270 25.80 4.90 9.15
CA SER A 270 25.75 3.45 9.03
C SER A 270 27.00 2.81 8.42
N ILE A 271 27.85 3.57 7.73
CA ILE A 271 29.11 3.09 7.16
C ILE A 271 30.08 2.65 8.27
N LYS A 272 29.97 3.24 9.48
CA LYS A 272 30.76 2.84 10.65
C LYS A 272 30.29 1.54 11.30
N ASP A 273 29.02 1.17 11.11
CA ASP A 273 28.37 -0.01 11.71
C ASP A 273 28.11 -1.15 10.70
N SER A 274 28.58 -1.02 9.45
CA SER A 274 28.25 -1.94 8.35
C SER A 274 28.98 -3.29 8.39
N MET A 275 29.86 -3.50 9.36
CA MET A 275 30.79 -4.65 9.42
C MET A 275 30.47 -5.71 10.49
N THR A 276 29.36 -5.61 11.24
CA THR A 276 29.16 -6.47 12.44
C THR A 276 27.76 -7.09 12.55
N LYS A 277 27.44 -8.00 11.63
CA LYS A 277 26.67 -9.26 11.88
C LYS A 277 26.58 -10.04 10.57
N ALA A 278 26.94 -11.32 10.59
CA ALA A 278 26.71 -12.20 9.44
C ALA A 278 25.20 -12.33 9.19
N LEU A 279 24.74 -11.88 8.03
CA LEU A 279 23.37 -12.02 7.55
C LEU A 279 23.45 -12.66 6.15
N GLY A 280 22.68 -13.72 5.93
CA GLY A 280 22.72 -14.55 4.72
C GLY A 280 22.12 -15.93 5.00
N THR A 281 21.68 -16.63 3.96
CA THR A 281 21.30 -18.05 4.07
C THR A 281 22.57 -18.91 4.11
N PRO A 282 22.66 -19.96 4.95
CA PRO A 282 23.81 -20.87 4.98
C PRO A 282 24.10 -21.55 3.63
#